data_AF-A0A930AY22-F1
#
_entry.id   AF-A0A930AY22-F1
#
_cell.length_a   1.000
_cell.length_b   1.000
_cell.length_c   1.000
_cell.angle_alpha   90.00
_cell.angle_beta   90.00
_cell.angle_gamma   90.00
#
_symmetry.space_group_name_H-M   'P 1'
#
loop_
_entity.id
_entity.type
_entity.pdbx_description
1 polymer ?
#
loop_
_entity_poly.entity_id
_entity_poly.type
_entity_poly.pdbx_seq_one_letter_code
_entity_poly.pdbx_strand_id
1 'polypeptide(L)'
;KADTALMDKLVENAEIDLPEVLVEEEVNNQIQQLAQQISQYGMNFNQYLSMMGKKIEDVRAEYTENATKTAKLRLILEEIAKVEGLEPTEEDLENEYNNIATQYNMPVDQVKAYISVDMLKRDVRNEKAYAFVKENAAGGKKPAKKTAKKTTKKAEKAEVTEEKPVKKTTRKKKSEVEESAE
;
A
#
# COMPACT_ATOMS: atom_id res chain seq x y z
N LYS A 1 -8.79 -11.89 -15.56
CA LYS A 1 -8.75 -11.49 -17.00
C LYS A 1 -9.80 -10.43 -17.35
N ALA A 2 -11.05 -10.51 -16.88
CA ALA A 2 -12.02 -9.43 -17.08
C ALA A 2 -11.75 -8.22 -16.15
N ASP A 3 -11.32 -8.49 -14.92
CA ASP A 3 -11.03 -7.46 -13.92
C ASP A 3 -9.89 -6.52 -14.35
N THR A 4 -8.76 -7.07 -14.80
CA THR A 4 -7.60 -6.29 -15.27
C THR A 4 -7.97 -5.35 -16.41
N ALA A 5 -8.73 -5.82 -17.41
CA ALA A 5 -9.13 -5.00 -18.55
C ALA A 5 -10.08 -3.85 -18.17
N LEU A 6 -10.88 -4.00 -17.12
CA LEU A 6 -11.70 -2.92 -16.58
C LEU A 6 -10.83 -1.85 -15.91
N MET A 7 -9.83 -2.29 -15.15
CA MET A 7 -8.89 -1.39 -14.48
C MET A 7 -8.00 -0.66 -15.48
N ASP A 8 -7.53 -1.33 -16.54
CA ASP A 8 -6.77 -0.71 -17.62
C ASP A 8 -7.59 0.41 -18.29
N LYS A 9 -8.87 0.16 -18.57
CA LYS A 9 -9.79 1.18 -19.12
C LYS A 9 -9.99 2.36 -18.17
N LEU A 10 -10.00 2.14 -16.85
CA LEU A 10 -10.07 3.27 -15.91
C LEU A 10 -8.82 4.13 -16.00
N VAL A 11 -7.65 3.50 -16.05
CA VAL A 11 -6.35 4.19 -16.17
C VAL A 11 -6.23 4.94 -17.49
N GLU A 12 -6.73 4.38 -18.60
CA GLU A 12 -6.74 5.05 -19.92
C GLU A 12 -7.66 6.27 -19.97
N ASN A 13 -8.80 6.23 -19.28
CA ASN A 13 -9.78 7.33 -19.29
C ASN A 13 -9.49 8.43 -18.24
N ALA A 14 -8.59 8.17 -17.29
CA ALA A 14 -8.26 9.10 -16.23
C ALA A 14 -6.98 9.90 -16.56
N GLU A 15 -7.11 11.21 -16.69
CA GLU A 15 -5.97 12.12 -16.76
C GLU A 15 -5.43 12.37 -15.35
N ILE A 16 -4.44 11.56 -14.96
CA ILE A 16 -3.70 11.71 -13.70
C ILE A 16 -2.25 12.04 -14.03
N ASP A 17 -1.83 13.21 -13.57
CA ASP A 17 -0.43 13.59 -13.53
C ASP A 17 0.23 12.90 -12.33
N LEU A 18 1.05 11.90 -12.61
CA LEU A 18 1.68 11.06 -11.60
C LEU A 18 3.16 11.48 -11.46
N PRO A 19 3.57 12.06 -10.31
CA PRO A 19 4.96 12.43 -10.08
C PRO A 19 5.89 11.22 -10.25
N GLU A 20 6.98 11.41 -10.98
CA GLU A 20 7.97 10.35 -11.27
C GLU A 20 8.55 9.73 -10.00
N VAL A 21 8.72 10.54 -8.95
CA VAL A 21 9.16 10.08 -7.61
C VAL A 21 8.24 9.00 -7.03
N LEU A 22 6.92 9.13 -7.21
CA LEU A 22 5.97 8.11 -6.72
C LEU A 22 6.07 6.81 -7.51
N VAL A 23 6.33 6.91 -8.82
CA VAL A 23 6.57 5.72 -9.66
C VAL A 23 7.85 5.04 -9.23
N GLU A 24 8.94 5.78 -9.04
CA GLU A 24 10.21 5.22 -8.60
C GLU A 24 10.13 4.54 -7.23
N GLU A 25 9.43 5.15 -6.26
CA GLU A 25 9.18 4.54 -4.96
C GLU A 25 8.40 3.23 -5.09
N GLU A 26 7.34 3.21 -5.91
CA GLU A 26 6.54 2.01 -6.15
C GLU A 26 7.36 0.92 -6.85
N VAL A 27 8.18 1.27 -7.86
CA VAL A 27 9.11 0.34 -8.52
C VAL A 27 10.09 -0.25 -7.52
N ASN A 28 10.70 0.57 -6.67
CA ASN A 28 11.65 0.10 -5.67
C ASN A 28 10.98 -0.83 -4.66
N ASN A 29 9.77 -0.50 -4.19
CA ASN A 29 8.99 -1.36 -3.29
C ASN A 29 8.70 -2.72 -3.92
N GLN A 30 8.25 -2.74 -5.18
CA GLN A 30 7.93 -3.98 -5.88
C GLN A 30 9.18 -4.84 -6.13
N ILE A 31 10.31 -4.22 -6.50
CA ILE A 31 11.59 -4.92 -6.65
C ILE A 31 12.06 -5.49 -5.30
N GLN A 32 11.90 -4.74 -4.21
CA GLN A 32 12.23 -5.22 -2.86
C GLN A 32 11.35 -6.41 -2.44
N GLN A 33 10.04 -6.34 -2.70
CA GLN A 33 9.14 -7.47 -2.43
C GLN A 33 9.53 -8.71 -3.24
N LEU A 34 9.84 -8.53 -4.52
CA LEU A 34 10.33 -9.63 -5.36
C LEU A 34 11.65 -10.20 -4.82
N ALA A 35 12.60 -9.34 -4.42
CA ALA A 35 13.85 -9.78 -3.84
C ALA A 35 13.66 -10.55 -2.52
N GLN A 36 12.72 -10.11 -1.67
CA GLN A 36 12.36 -10.81 -0.44
C GLN A 36 11.76 -12.19 -0.75
N GLN A 37 10.82 -12.27 -1.70
CA GLN A 37 10.24 -13.54 -2.13
C GLN A 37 11.30 -14.51 -2.67
N ILE A 38 12.20 -14.04 -3.53
CA ILE A 38 13.30 -14.84 -4.07
C ILE A 38 14.24 -15.32 -2.95
N SER A 39 14.53 -14.44 -1.98
CA SER A 39 15.33 -14.79 -0.80
C SER A 39 14.69 -15.89 0.05
N GLN A 40 13.35 -15.96 0.10
CA GLN A 40 12.67 -17.05 0.82
C GLN A 40 12.87 -18.41 0.14
N TYR A 41 13.12 -18.44 -1.17
CA TYR A 41 13.50 -19.65 -1.91
C TYR A 41 15.01 -19.93 -1.87
N GLY A 42 15.78 -19.20 -1.05
CA GLY A 42 17.22 -19.39 -0.90
C GLY A 42 18.05 -18.88 -2.07
N MET A 43 17.47 -18.07 -2.96
CA MET A 43 18.14 -17.50 -4.12
C MET A 43 18.41 -16.00 -3.91
N ASN A 44 19.44 -15.46 -4.55
CA ASN A 44 19.66 -14.01 -4.57
C ASN A 44 19.04 -13.39 -5.83
N PHE A 45 18.60 -12.14 -5.75
CA PHE A 45 18.00 -11.40 -6.86
C PHE A 45 18.86 -11.41 -8.13
N ASN A 46 20.18 -11.25 -8.01
CA ASN A 46 21.09 -11.30 -9.17
C ASN A 46 21.14 -12.66 -9.86
N GLN A 47 20.98 -13.74 -9.09
CA GLN A 47 20.95 -15.10 -9.64
C GLN A 47 19.64 -15.36 -10.37
N TYR A 48 18.52 -14.86 -9.83
CA TYR A 48 17.22 -14.86 -10.49
C TYR A 48 17.25 -14.11 -11.84
N LEU A 49 17.84 -12.91 -11.87
CA LEU A 49 18.06 -12.14 -13.09
C LEU A 49 18.88 -12.93 -14.12
N SER A 50 19.96 -13.56 -13.67
CA SER A 50 20.84 -14.38 -14.52
C SER A 50 20.11 -15.59 -15.12
N MET A 51 19.24 -16.26 -14.34
CA MET A 51 18.43 -17.38 -14.82
C MET A 51 17.40 -16.95 -15.87
N MET A 52 16.81 -15.77 -15.73
CA MET A 52 15.88 -15.21 -16.72
C MET A 52 16.57 -14.58 -17.92
N GLY A 53 17.90 -14.40 -17.89
CA GLY A 53 18.63 -13.66 -18.91
C GLY A 53 18.26 -12.18 -18.97
N LYS A 54 17.72 -11.60 -17.88
CA LYS A 54 17.34 -10.19 -17.78
C LYS A 54 18.37 -9.41 -16.98
N LYS A 55 18.53 -8.12 -17.26
CA LYS A 55 19.27 -7.19 -16.41
C LYS A 55 18.34 -6.53 -15.40
N ILE A 56 18.93 -5.94 -14.37
CA ILE A 56 18.17 -5.14 -13.39
C ILE A 56 17.46 -3.95 -14.04
N GLU A 57 18.03 -3.40 -15.12
CA GLU A 57 17.45 -2.31 -15.90
C GLU A 57 16.18 -2.76 -16.63
N ASP A 58 16.19 -3.96 -17.23
CA ASP A 58 15.01 -4.53 -17.91
C ASP A 58 13.87 -4.77 -16.91
N VAL A 59 14.21 -5.30 -15.73
CA VAL A 59 13.25 -5.49 -14.65
C VAL A 59 12.74 -4.14 -14.16
N ARG A 60 13.61 -3.15 -13.92
CA ARG A 60 13.16 -1.80 -13.54
C ARG A 60 12.22 -1.20 -14.58
N ALA A 61 12.49 -1.32 -15.87
CA ALA A 61 11.63 -0.77 -16.91
C ALA A 61 10.24 -1.44 -16.93
N GLU A 62 10.20 -2.78 -16.86
CA GLU A 62 8.96 -3.56 -16.80
C GLU A 62 8.14 -3.24 -15.54
N TYR A 63 8.82 -3.09 -14.41
CA TYR A 63 8.21 -2.67 -13.16
C TYR A 63 7.78 -1.20 -13.20
N THR A 64 8.48 -0.31 -13.92
CA THR A 64 8.11 1.11 -14.06
C THR A 64 6.78 1.25 -14.79
N GLU A 65 6.59 0.51 -15.88
CA GLU A 65 5.33 0.53 -16.62
C GLU A 65 4.16 0.01 -15.75
N ASN A 66 4.36 -1.12 -15.07
CA ASN A 66 3.35 -1.69 -14.18
C ASN A 66 3.08 -0.81 -12.95
N ALA A 67 4.12 -0.32 -12.29
CA ALA A 67 4.01 0.58 -11.15
C ALA A 67 3.27 1.86 -11.51
N THR A 68 3.53 2.43 -12.69
CA THR A 68 2.80 3.61 -13.18
C THR A 68 1.30 3.32 -13.31
N LYS A 69 0.94 2.18 -13.91
CA LYS A 69 -0.46 1.75 -14.05
C LYS A 69 -1.11 1.53 -12.68
N THR A 70 -0.44 0.80 -11.79
CA THR A 70 -0.94 0.48 -10.45
C THR A 70 -1.09 1.73 -9.58
N ALA A 71 -0.11 2.64 -9.60
CA ALA A 71 -0.14 3.89 -8.86
C ALA A 71 -1.26 4.82 -9.36
N LYS A 72 -1.43 4.94 -10.69
CA LYS A 72 -2.58 5.65 -11.27
C LYS A 72 -3.89 5.02 -10.83
N LEU A 73 -4.03 3.71 -10.94
CA LEU A 73 -5.24 3.00 -10.55
C LEU A 73 -5.58 3.26 -9.07
N ARG A 74 -4.59 3.19 -8.17
CA ARG A 74 -4.78 3.46 -6.75
C ARG A 74 -5.33 4.87 -6.52
N LEU A 75 -4.80 5.87 -7.22
CA LEU A 75 -5.30 7.25 -7.11
C LEU A 75 -6.72 7.40 -7.67
N ILE A 76 -7.05 6.73 -8.78
CA ILE A 76 -8.41 6.72 -9.34
C ILE A 76 -9.39 6.13 -8.33
N LEU A 77 -9.07 4.96 -7.77
CA LEU A 77 -9.92 4.28 -6.80
C LEU A 77 -10.07 5.11 -5.52
N GLU A 78 -9.00 5.76 -5.05
CA GLU A 78 -9.08 6.64 -3.90
C GLU A 78 -10.00 7.85 -4.17
N GLU A 79 -9.95 8.42 -5.37
CA GLU A 79 -10.83 9.53 -5.76
C GLU A 79 -12.28 9.06 -5.90
N ILE A 80 -12.53 7.89 -6.51
CA ILE A 80 -13.87 7.28 -6.58
C ILE A 80 -14.41 7.06 -5.17
N ALA A 81 -13.61 6.52 -4.25
CA ALA A 81 -14.01 6.32 -2.87
C ALA A 81 -14.40 7.64 -2.18
N LYS A 82 -13.64 8.71 -2.42
CA LYS A 82 -13.95 10.04 -1.88
C LYS A 82 -15.25 10.62 -2.46
N VAL A 83 -15.43 10.53 -3.77
CA VAL A 83 -16.60 11.07 -4.49
C VAL A 83 -17.88 10.32 -4.09
N GLU A 84 -17.81 9.00 -3.98
CA GLU A 84 -18.95 8.15 -3.63
C GLU A 84 -19.14 8.01 -2.10
N GLY A 85 -18.23 8.55 -1.29
CA GLY A 85 -18.31 8.50 0.17
C GLY A 85 -18.13 7.10 0.74
N LEU A 86 -17.29 6.28 0.10
CA LEU A 86 -16.96 4.91 0.52
C LEU A 86 -15.99 4.93 1.70
N GLU A 87 -16.48 5.34 2.87
CA GLU A 87 -15.69 5.25 4.09
C GLU A 87 -15.83 3.86 4.73
N PRO A 88 -14.70 3.22 5.09
CA PRO A 88 -14.75 2.01 5.91
C PRO A 88 -15.21 2.34 7.33
N THR A 89 -16.10 1.50 7.84
CA THR A 89 -16.57 1.51 9.23
C THR A 89 -15.58 0.76 10.12
N GLU A 90 -15.69 0.90 11.44
CA GLU A 90 -14.87 0.14 12.38
C GLU A 90 -15.06 -1.37 12.21
N GLU A 91 -16.28 -1.82 11.90
CA GLU A 91 -16.59 -3.22 11.64
C GLU A 91 -15.86 -3.74 10.39
N ASP A 92 -15.79 -2.93 9.32
CA ASP A 92 -15.02 -3.31 8.12
C ASP A 92 -13.52 -3.47 8.45
N LEU A 93 -12.98 -2.60 9.29
CA LEU A 93 -11.58 -2.65 9.70
C LEU A 93 -11.30 -3.88 10.57
N GLU A 94 -12.19 -4.20 11.50
CA GLU A 94 -12.05 -5.40 12.34
C GLU A 94 -12.18 -6.68 11.52
N ASN A 95 -13.12 -6.73 10.58
CA ASN A 95 -13.23 -7.85 9.64
C ASN A 95 -11.95 -8.01 8.81
N GLU A 96 -11.38 -6.91 8.33
CA GLU A 96 -10.14 -6.99 7.55
C GLU A 96 -8.94 -7.41 8.39
N TYR A 97 -8.80 -6.92 9.62
CA TYR A 97 -7.79 -7.42 10.56
C TYR A 97 -7.92 -8.93 10.80
N ASN A 98 -9.15 -9.44 10.94
CA ASN A 98 -9.41 -10.87 11.10
C ASN A 98 -9.10 -11.68 9.82
N ASN A 99 -9.41 -11.13 8.65
CA ASN A 99 -9.08 -11.75 7.37
C ASN A 99 -7.56 -11.90 7.21
N ILE A 100 -6.81 -10.83 7.45
CA ILE A 100 -5.35 -10.84 7.37
C ILE A 100 -4.77 -11.81 8.40
N ALA A 101 -5.28 -11.79 9.64
CA ALA A 101 -4.87 -12.74 10.68
C ALA A 101 -5.07 -14.19 10.25
N THR A 102 -6.22 -14.50 9.65
CA THR A 102 -6.53 -15.84 9.14
C THR A 102 -5.63 -16.23 7.96
N GLN A 103 -5.43 -15.32 7.02
CA GLN A 103 -4.64 -15.55 5.81
C GLN A 103 -3.17 -15.84 6.10
N TYR A 104 -2.59 -15.08 7.03
CA TYR A 104 -1.20 -15.25 7.45
C TYR A 104 -1.06 -16.21 8.64
N ASN A 105 -2.19 -16.76 9.12
CA ASN A 105 -2.26 -17.67 10.25
C ASN A 105 -1.60 -17.11 11.53
N MET A 106 -1.76 -15.81 11.76
CA MET A 106 -1.20 -15.05 12.88
C MET A 106 -2.30 -14.50 13.80
N PRO A 107 -2.02 -14.23 15.08
CA PRO A 107 -2.97 -13.57 15.97
C PRO A 107 -3.30 -12.14 15.49
N VAL A 108 -4.57 -11.75 15.59
CA VAL A 108 -5.07 -10.41 15.22
C VAL A 108 -4.29 -9.29 15.92
N ASP A 109 -3.91 -9.48 17.18
CA ASP A 109 -3.13 -8.51 17.95
C ASP A 109 -1.76 -8.24 17.34
N GLN A 110 -1.13 -9.26 16.75
CA GLN A 110 0.13 -9.06 16.01
C GLN A 110 -0.10 -8.30 14.72
N VAL A 111 -1.18 -8.62 13.99
CA VAL A 111 -1.54 -7.89 12.76
C VAL A 111 -1.78 -6.40 13.07
N LYS A 112 -2.52 -6.08 14.15
CA LYS A 112 -2.74 -4.70 14.61
C LYS A 112 -1.43 -3.99 15.00
N ALA A 113 -0.43 -4.72 15.47
CA ALA A 113 0.89 -4.16 15.79
C ALA A 113 1.73 -3.85 14.53
N TYR A 114 1.56 -4.61 13.45
CA TYR A 114 2.26 -4.39 12.19
C TYR A 114 1.55 -3.43 11.23
N ILE A 115 0.21 -3.39 11.27
CA ILE A 115 -0.62 -2.62 10.35
C ILE A 115 -1.40 -1.56 11.13
N SER A 116 -1.00 -0.30 10.96
CA SER A 116 -1.71 0.83 11.55
C SER A 116 -3.14 0.96 11.02
N VAL A 117 -4.04 1.47 11.86
CA VAL A 117 -5.46 1.68 11.51
C VAL A 117 -5.59 2.58 10.28
N ASP A 118 -4.75 3.61 10.15
CA ASP A 118 -4.77 4.53 9.00
C ASP A 118 -4.39 3.84 7.68
N MET A 119 -3.43 2.92 7.74
CA MET A 119 -3.02 2.12 6.58
C MET A 119 -4.16 1.19 6.16
N LEU A 120 -4.73 0.45 7.11
CA LEU A 120 -5.86 -0.43 6.86
C LEU A 120 -7.08 0.34 6.32
N LYS A 121 -7.35 1.52 6.88
CA LYS A 121 -8.44 2.40 6.44
C LYS A 121 -8.30 2.79 4.98
N ARG A 122 -7.07 3.09 4.55
CA ARG A 122 -6.78 3.40 3.14
C ARG A 122 -6.98 2.18 2.24
N ASP A 123 -6.54 1.01 2.69
CA ASP A 123 -6.61 -0.20 1.88
C ASP A 123 -8.06 -0.70 1.75
N VAL A 124 -8.82 -0.80 2.84
CA VAL A 124 -10.25 -1.17 2.82
C VAL A 124 -11.07 -0.16 1.99
N ARG A 125 -10.75 1.13 2.06
CA ARG A 125 -11.39 2.15 1.21
C ARG A 125 -11.16 1.86 -0.28
N ASN A 126 -9.92 1.54 -0.67
CA ASN A 126 -9.58 1.25 -2.06
C ASN A 126 -10.26 -0.04 -2.54
N GLU A 127 -10.34 -1.07 -1.69
CA GLU A 127 -11.06 -2.30 -2.01
C GLU A 127 -12.56 -2.06 -2.21
N LYS A 128 -13.19 -1.23 -1.36
CA LYS A 128 -14.59 -0.84 -1.55
C LYS A 128 -14.80 -0.11 -2.87
N ALA A 129 -13.93 0.83 -3.24
CA ALA A 129 -14.01 1.50 -4.53
C ALA A 129 -13.82 0.53 -5.70
N TYR A 130 -12.91 -0.43 -5.56
CA TYR A 130 -12.70 -1.47 -6.57
C TYR A 130 -13.95 -2.34 -6.74
N ALA A 131 -14.57 -2.78 -5.64
CA ALA A 131 -15.81 -3.53 -5.66
C ALA A 131 -16.96 -2.72 -6.30
N PHE A 132 -17.07 -1.43 -5.95
CA PHE A 132 -18.05 -0.52 -6.54
C PHE A 132 -17.86 -0.35 -8.04
N VAL A 133 -16.63 -0.13 -8.50
CA VAL A 133 -16.29 -0.04 -9.92
C VAL A 133 -16.67 -1.33 -10.64
N LYS A 134 -16.32 -2.48 -10.07
CA LYS A 134 -16.61 -3.79 -10.65
C LYS A 134 -18.12 -4.05 -10.77
N GLU A 135 -18.89 -3.69 -9.73
CA GLU A 135 -20.34 -3.81 -9.73
C GLU A 135 -21.00 -2.90 -10.78
N ASN A 136 -20.58 -1.63 -10.85
CA ASN A 136 -21.10 -0.66 -11.83
C ASN A 136 -20.65 -0.95 -13.27
N ALA A 137 -19.50 -1.58 -13.46
CA ALA A 137 -19.05 -2.04 -14.76
C ALA A 137 -19.78 -3.31 -15.23
N ALA A 138 -20.15 -4.20 -14.30
CA ALA A 138 -20.95 -5.38 -14.56
C ALA A 138 -22.44 -5.03 -14.82
N GLY A 139 -22.95 -3.95 -14.23
CA GLY A 139 -24.28 -3.41 -14.51
C GLY A 139 -24.20 -1.94 -14.91
N GLY A 140 -24.18 -1.65 -16.22
CA GLY A 140 -23.93 -0.33 -16.81
C GLY A 140 -24.81 0.85 -16.33
N LYS A 141 -24.63 1.29 -15.10
CA LYS A 141 -25.14 2.55 -14.57
C LYS A 141 -23.97 3.53 -14.51
N LYS A 142 -24.00 4.47 -15.45
CA LYS A 142 -23.10 5.64 -15.51
C LYS A 142 -22.97 6.29 -14.13
N PRO A 143 -21.77 6.72 -13.73
CA PRO A 143 -21.60 7.47 -12.49
C PRO A 143 -22.40 8.77 -12.57
N ALA A 144 -23.21 9.01 -11.55
CA ALA A 144 -24.00 10.22 -11.42
C ALA A 144 -23.05 11.38 -11.11
N LYS A 145 -22.77 12.19 -12.13
CA LYS A 145 -22.11 13.50 -12.04
C LYS A 145 -22.68 14.33 -10.88
N LYS A 146 -21.99 14.38 -9.73
CA LYS A 146 -22.18 15.42 -8.72
C LYS A 146 -20.98 16.35 -8.72
N THR A 147 -21.25 17.49 -9.35
CA THR A 147 -20.46 18.72 -9.39
C THR A 147 -19.76 19.06 -8.08
N ALA A 148 -18.44 19.19 -8.16
CA ALA A 148 -17.60 19.85 -7.16
C ALA A 148 -18.10 21.28 -6.90
N LYS A 149 -18.60 21.54 -5.69
CA LYS A 149 -18.82 22.91 -5.19
C LYS A 149 -17.65 23.31 -4.31
N LYS A 150 -16.73 24.03 -4.96
CA LYS A 150 -15.73 24.95 -4.39
C LYS A 150 -16.27 25.69 -3.15
N THR A 151 -15.64 25.52 -2.00
CA THR A 151 -15.47 26.59 -1.01
C THR A 151 -14.05 26.55 -0.45
N THR A 152 -13.24 27.49 -0.94
CA THR A 152 -11.98 27.94 -0.38
C THR A 152 -12.22 29.03 0.65
N LYS A 153 -11.56 28.91 1.82
CA LYS A 153 -11.05 29.92 2.78
C LYS A 153 -11.48 29.55 4.21
N LYS A 154 -10.70 29.79 5.26
CA LYS A 154 -9.29 30.15 5.54
C LYS A 154 -9.29 30.41 7.06
N ALA A 155 -8.14 30.16 7.68
CA ALA A 155 -7.58 30.75 8.91
C ALA A 155 -7.46 29.71 10.04
N GLU A 156 -6.27 29.23 10.45
CA GLU A 156 -4.97 29.86 10.82
C GLU A 156 -4.80 29.91 12.34
N LYS A 157 -3.70 29.28 12.82
CA LYS A 157 -2.92 29.48 14.07
C LYS A 157 -3.63 29.22 15.40
N ALA A 158 -3.00 28.87 16.51
CA ALA A 158 -1.60 28.72 16.97
C ALA A 158 -1.61 27.48 17.91
N GLU A 159 -0.53 26.90 18.45
CA GLU A 159 0.62 27.50 19.13
C GLU A 159 1.64 26.40 19.45
N VAL A 160 2.91 26.80 19.41
CA VAL A 160 4.11 26.05 19.79
C VAL A 160 4.28 26.11 21.31
N THR A 161 4.77 25.04 21.94
CA THR A 161 5.54 25.17 23.18
C THR A 161 6.73 24.20 23.15
N GLU A 162 7.93 24.79 23.10
CA GLU A 162 9.20 24.22 23.57
C GLU A 162 9.05 23.79 25.05
N GLU A 163 9.73 22.79 25.60
CA GLU A 163 11.17 22.82 25.93
C GLU A 163 11.70 21.41 26.32
N LYS A 164 13.00 21.22 26.03
CA LYS A 164 13.93 20.10 26.33
C LYS A 164 14.46 20.19 27.80
N PRO A 165 15.51 19.46 28.31
CA PRO A 165 16.10 18.11 28.04
C PRO A 165 16.62 17.32 29.31
N VAL A 166 17.32 16.18 29.06
CA VAL A 166 18.47 15.51 29.77
C VAL A 166 18.28 14.58 31.00
N LYS A 167 18.68 13.28 30.87
CA LYS A 167 19.88 12.60 31.48
C LYS A 167 19.81 11.06 31.34
N LYS A 168 20.75 10.41 30.64
CA LYS A 168 21.91 9.60 31.17
C LYS A 168 21.51 8.79 32.43
N THR A 169 21.61 7.46 32.46
CA THR A 169 22.89 6.74 32.69
C THR A 169 22.90 5.26 32.24
N THR A 170 24.04 4.87 31.67
CA THR A 170 24.72 3.55 31.65
C THR A 170 24.43 2.57 32.80
N ARG A 171 24.34 1.25 32.54
CA ARG A 171 25.27 0.22 33.10
C ARG A 171 25.17 -1.18 32.46
N LYS A 172 26.36 -1.66 32.08
CA LYS A 172 26.83 -3.03 31.76
C LYS A 172 26.53 -4.09 32.85
N LYS A 173 26.21 -5.33 32.42
CA LYS A 173 26.70 -6.67 32.89
C LYS A 173 25.90 -7.73 32.10
N LYS A 174 26.42 -8.66 31.28
CA LYS A 174 27.58 -9.58 31.27
C LYS A 174 27.60 -10.62 32.40
N SER A 175 27.19 -11.84 32.04
CA SER A 175 27.54 -13.20 32.56
C SER A 175 26.43 -14.15 32.08
N GLU A 176 26.57 -15.42 31.67
CA GLU A 176 27.65 -16.37 31.33
C GLU A 176 26.87 -17.65 30.88
N VAL A 177 27.18 -18.25 29.72
CA VAL A 177 27.68 -19.66 29.55
C VAL A 177 26.88 -20.77 30.26
N GLU A 178 26.29 -21.67 29.45
CA GLU A 178 26.29 -23.15 29.59
C GLU A 178 25.68 -23.69 28.28
N GLU A 179 26.45 -24.23 27.33
CA GLU A 179 26.92 -25.63 27.27
C GLU A 179 25.79 -26.65 27.42
N SER A 180 25.43 -27.31 26.32
CA SER A 180 25.12 -28.75 26.28
C SER A 180 25.07 -29.21 24.83
N ALA A 181 26.05 -30.03 24.49
CA ALA A 181 26.07 -30.89 23.31
C ALA A 181 25.15 -32.10 23.55
N GLU A 182 24.42 -32.52 22.52
CA GLU A 182 24.39 -33.90 22.01
C GLU A 182 23.87 -33.90 20.57
#